data_AF-A0AAV8URB9-F1
#
_entry.id   AF-A0AAV8URB9-F1
#
_cell.length_a   1.000
_cell.length_b   1.000
_cell.length_c   1.000
_cell.angle_alpha   90.00
_cell.angle_beta   90.00
_cell.angle_gamma   90.00
#
_symmetry.space_group_name_H-M   'P 1'
#
loop_
_entity.id
_entity.type
_entity.pdbx_description
1 polymer ?
#
loop_
_entity_poly.entity_id
_entity_poly.type
_entity_poly.pdbx_seq_one_letter_code
_entity_poly.pdbx_strand_id
1 'polypeptide(L)'
;MASCPLGYGSGKEKDHPMACAACHGLAFEPTYALVCKCVYCSACVGDVRDCYSCGRDVEGSEPVLEFQEKIDVFLNAHGPKEKRERGMFWLEHAVKHERKGNFMAADARYIQALEAFKEDESNSKEEISICMSKQAEIRWQRLSDVESGREMFKEAVGQLISGTNPENVNFTTMAVTYMKWGALEHSIANLKAAAELFKCATEARENAFVKGMCDGEDVVASRFALANVRVDLGENKAAEELFRELLETLPRGDQLSARGKAMRQIAEERLGDIDTKTNRAQT
;
A
#
# COMPACT_ATOMS: atom_id res chain seq x y z
N MET A 1 5.54 -28.64 16.34
CA MET A 1 5.99 -27.97 15.10
C MET A 1 7.52 -27.94 15.13
N ALA A 2 8.18 -28.49 14.11
CA ALA A 2 9.64 -28.47 14.05
C ALA A 2 10.10 -27.02 13.82
N SER A 3 10.84 -26.43 14.77
CA SER A 3 11.45 -25.13 14.57
C SER A 3 12.67 -25.28 13.67
N CYS A 4 12.78 -24.43 12.64
CA CYS A 4 13.95 -24.40 11.78
C CYS A 4 15.20 -24.13 12.65
N PRO A 5 16.28 -24.93 12.55
CA PRO A 5 17.50 -24.73 13.33
C PRO A 5 18.19 -23.39 13.03
N LEU A 6 17.84 -22.74 11.91
CA LEU A 6 18.28 -21.39 11.56
C LEU A 6 17.34 -20.29 12.05
N GLY A 7 16.30 -20.61 12.83
CA GLY A 7 15.37 -19.64 13.42
C GLY A 7 14.27 -19.14 12.48
N TYR A 8 14.15 -19.69 11.27
CA TYR A 8 13.13 -19.30 10.29
C TYR A 8 11.71 -19.64 10.75
N GLY A 9 10.77 -18.70 10.59
CA GLY A 9 9.37 -18.86 11.03
C GLY A 9 9.17 -18.88 12.56
N SER A 10 10.24 -18.66 13.35
CA SER A 10 10.20 -18.67 14.82
C SER A 10 10.13 -17.28 15.46
N GLY A 11 10.07 -16.21 14.65
CA GLY A 11 10.19 -14.82 15.12
C GLY A 11 11.62 -14.37 15.46
N LYS A 12 12.62 -15.27 15.36
CA LYS A 12 14.06 -14.98 15.55
C LYS A 12 14.81 -14.64 14.25
N GLU A 13 14.10 -14.20 13.22
CA GLU A 13 14.67 -13.87 11.90
C GLU A 13 15.75 -12.78 11.94
N LYS A 14 15.76 -11.96 12.99
CA LYS A 14 16.74 -10.89 13.19
C LYS A 14 18.17 -11.41 13.34
N ASP A 15 18.32 -12.64 13.81
CA ASP A 15 19.61 -13.30 14.04
C ASP A 15 19.97 -14.26 12.90
N HIS A 16 19.17 -14.27 11.81
CA HIS A 16 19.41 -15.16 10.69
C HIS A 16 20.67 -14.71 9.93
N PRO A 17 21.61 -15.63 9.60
CA PRO A 17 22.88 -15.25 8.94
C PRO A 17 22.71 -14.52 7.62
N MET A 18 21.57 -14.70 6.95
CA MET A 18 21.23 -14.06 5.67
C MET A 18 20.27 -12.88 5.79
N ALA A 19 19.97 -12.43 7.02
CA ALA A 19 19.17 -11.23 7.24
C ALA A 19 20.03 -9.97 7.04
N CYS A 20 19.45 -8.95 6.43
CA CYS A 20 20.02 -7.62 6.39
C CYS A 20 20.08 -7.05 7.81
N ALA A 21 21.26 -6.57 8.21
CA ALA A 21 21.50 -6.00 9.53
C ALA A 21 20.65 -4.75 9.83
N ALA A 22 20.19 -4.02 8.81
CA ALA A 22 19.35 -2.82 8.97
C ALA A 22 17.85 -3.13 8.98
N CYS A 23 17.35 -3.88 8.00
CA CYS A 23 15.90 -4.11 7.86
C CYS A 23 15.42 -5.41 8.54
N HIS A 24 16.35 -6.30 8.91
CA HIS A 24 16.09 -7.65 9.45
C HIS A 24 15.24 -8.56 8.54
N GLY A 25 15.02 -8.16 7.29
CA GLY A 25 14.48 -9.02 6.23
C GLY A 25 15.59 -9.86 5.61
N LEU A 26 15.24 -10.94 4.90
CA LEU A 26 16.21 -11.63 4.05
C LEU A 26 16.80 -10.62 3.06
N ALA A 27 18.13 -10.59 2.99
CA ALA A 27 18.81 -9.61 2.18
C ALA A 27 18.38 -9.71 0.71
N PHE A 28 18.27 -8.56 0.06
CA PHE A 28 17.98 -8.43 -1.36
C PHE A 28 19.16 -7.71 -2.00
N GLU A 29 19.74 -8.30 -3.04
CA GLU A 29 21.05 -7.88 -3.57
C GLU A 29 22.08 -7.75 -2.43
N PRO A 30 22.38 -8.88 -1.76
CA PRO A 30 23.18 -8.89 -0.55
C PRO A 30 24.54 -8.23 -0.78
N THR A 31 24.88 -7.34 0.14
CA THR A 31 26.09 -6.53 0.10
C THR A 31 26.77 -6.63 1.46
N TYR A 32 28.10 -6.79 1.47
CA TYR A 32 28.88 -6.71 2.70
C TYR A 32 29.33 -5.28 2.96
N ALA A 33 29.30 -4.87 4.23
CA ALA A 33 30.14 -3.75 4.66
C ALA A 33 31.62 -4.18 4.64
N LEU A 34 32.49 -3.40 3.99
CA LEU A 34 33.87 -3.83 3.65
C LEU A 34 34.70 -4.27 4.86
N VAL A 35 34.57 -3.56 5.99
CA VAL A 35 35.39 -3.75 7.19
C VAL A 35 34.89 -4.93 8.04
N CYS A 36 33.59 -4.99 8.33
CA CYS A 36 33.02 -5.96 9.27
C CYS A 36 32.38 -7.18 8.61
N LYS A 37 32.21 -7.16 7.29
CA LYS A 37 31.55 -8.19 6.47
C LYS A 37 30.12 -8.55 6.95
N CYS A 38 29.47 -7.68 7.71
CA CYS A 38 28.06 -7.84 8.04
C CYS A 38 27.20 -7.65 6.78
N VAL A 39 26.12 -8.43 6.67
CA VAL A 39 25.24 -8.49 5.50
C VAL A 39 24.19 -7.39 5.55
N TYR A 40 23.97 -6.73 4.41
CA TYR A 40 22.91 -5.76 4.18
C TYR A 40 22.22 -6.03 2.85
N CYS A 41 21.03 -5.47 2.65
CA CYS A 41 20.54 -5.21 1.29
C CYS A 41 21.38 -4.11 0.65
N SER A 42 21.57 -4.15 -0.67
CA SER A 42 22.26 -3.10 -1.44
C SER A 42 21.73 -1.69 -1.12
N ALA A 43 20.41 -1.53 -1.15
CA ALA A 43 19.76 -0.25 -0.83
C ALA A 43 19.91 0.15 0.65
N CYS A 44 20.01 -0.82 1.57
CA CYS A 44 20.05 -0.51 3.00
C CYS A 44 21.43 -0.06 3.46
N VAL A 45 22.53 -0.55 2.88
CA VAL A 45 23.88 -0.20 3.36
C VAL A 45 24.26 1.24 3.03
N GLY A 46 23.70 1.82 1.96
CA GLY A 46 24.00 3.18 1.51
C GLY A 46 23.69 4.27 2.54
N ASP A 47 22.72 4.03 3.43
CA ASP A 47 22.29 4.99 4.46
C ASP A 47 22.94 4.74 5.84
N VAL A 48 23.82 3.75 5.94
CA VAL A 48 24.38 3.29 7.23
C VAL A 48 25.77 3.88 7.44
N ARG A 49 25.95 4.60 8.56
CA ARG A 49 27.27 5.07 9.00
C ARG A 49 27.96 4.07 9.92
N ASP A 50 27.23 3.54 10.89
CA ASP A 50 27.72 2.55 11.84
C ASP A 50 26.98 1.24 11.64
N CYS A 51 27.72 0.13 11.59
CA CYS A 51 27.15 -1.17 11.35
C CYS A 51 26.17 -1.55 12.47
N TYR A 52 24.89 -1.73 12.15
CA TYR A 52 23.85 -2.10 13.12
C TYR A 52 24.10 -3.43 13.84
N SER A 53 24.93 -4.32 13.28
CA SER A 53 25.26 -5.60 13.91
C SER A 53 26.45 -5.53 14.88
N CYS A 54 27.46 -4.69 14.62
CA CYS A 54 28.71 -4.72 15.40
C CYS A 54 29.23 -3.36 15.84
N GLY A 55 28.58 -2.26 15.47
CA GLY A 55 28.94 -0.89 15.84
C GLY A 55 30.20 -0.33 15.15
N ARG A 56 30.79 -1.03 14.17
CA ARG A 56 31.92 -0.52 13.39
C ARG A 56 31.47 0.38 12.26
N ASP A 57 32.25 1.40 11.97
CA ASP A 57 32.05 2.31 10.84
C ASP A 57 31.93 1.53 9.50
N VAL A 58 30.97 1.95 8.68
CA VAL A 58 30.77 1.45 7.33
C VAL A 58 31.51 2.38 6.37
N GLU A 59 32.76 2.02 6.07
CA GLU A 59 33.64 2.78 5.17
C GLU A 59 33.38 2.51 3.67
N GLY A 60 32.49 1.57 3.37
CA GLY A 60 32.11 1.17 2.02
C GLY A 60 31.48 -0.21 1.99
N SER A 61 31.05 -0.63 0.81
CA SER A 61 30.30 -1.88 0.65
C SER A 61 30.60 -2.59 -0.67
N GLU A 62 30.49 -3.93 -0.70
CA GLU A 62 30.69 -4.74 -1.90
C GLU A 62 29.55 -5.75 -2.12
N PRO A 63 29.00 -5.89 -3.34
CA PRO A 63 27.99 -6.90 -3.64
C PRO A 63 28.52 -8.33 -3.48
N VAL A 64 27.65 -9.25 -3.07
CA VAL A 64 28.00 -10.65 -2.80
C VAL A 64 27.06 -11.58 -3.57
N LEU A 65 27.32 -11.77 -4.86
CA LEU A 65 26.44 -12.54 -5.74
C LEU A 65 26.21 -13.98 -5.27
N GLU A 66 27.26 -14.67 -4.81
CA GLU A 66 27.15 -16.03 -4.23
C GLU A 66 26.23 -16.10 -3.01
N PHE A 67 26.02 -14.97 -2.33
CA PHE A 67 25.13 -14.90 -1.17
C PHE A 67 23.66 -14.82 -1.60
N GLN A 68 23.37 -14.21 -2.77
CA GLN A 68 22.03 -14.20 -3.35
C GLN A 68 21.60 -15.62 -3.71
N GLU A 69 22.49 -16.41 -4.33
CA GLU A 69 22.22 -17.81 -4.65
C GLU A 69 21.88 -18.64 -3.40
N LYS A 70 22.59 -18.42 -2.29
CA LYS A 70 22.29 -19.09 -1.01
C LYS A 70 20.93 -18.69 -0.45
N ILE A 71 20.57 -17.40 -0.57
CA ILE A 71 19.25 -16.91 -0.17
C ILE A 71 18.16 -17.56 -1.02
N ASP A 72 18.36 -17.67 -2.33
CA ASP A 72 17.38 -18.27 -3.24
C ASP A 72 17.22 -19.77 -3.02
N VAL A 73 18.33 -20.50 -2.81
CA VAL A 73 18.30 -21.92 -2.42
C VAL A 73 17.57 -22.10 -1.10
N PHE A 74 17.87 -21.25 -0.11
CA PHE A 74 17.19 -21.28 1.18
C PHE A 74 15.69 -21.03 1.04
N LEU A 75 15.30 -20.02 0.26
CA LEU A 75 13.91 -19.67 -0.01
C LEU A 75 13.17 -20.80 -0.72
N ASN A 76 13.81 -21.49 -1.66
CA ASN A 76 13.23 -22.64 -2.35
C ASN A 76 13.12 -23.88 -1.45
N ALA A 77 14.09 -24.11 -0.55
CA ALA A 77 14.10 -25.25 0.35
C ALA A 77 13.12 -25.10 1.53
N HIS A 78 12.91 -23.86 2.00
CA HIS A 78 12.13 -23.56 3.20
C HIS A 78 10.83 -22.80 2.94
N GLY A 79 10.61 -22.33 1.70
CA GLY A 79 9.35 -21.74 1.28
C GLY A 79 8.22 -22.77 1.36
N PRO A 80 6.97 -22.32 1.55
CA PRO A 80 5.82 -23.20 1.46
C PRO A 80 5.80 -23.96 0.13
N LYS A 81 5.17 -25.13 0.08
CA LYS A 81 5.00 -25.86 -1.19
C LYS A 81 3.70 -25.51 -1.89
N GLU A 82 2.66 -25.20 -1.11
CA GLU A 82 1.35 -24.81 -1.63
C GLU A 82 1.41 -23.44 -2.30
N LYS A 83 0.81 -23.32 -3.49
CA LYS A 83 0.92 -22.14 -4.36
C LYS A 83 0.50 -20.85 -3.67
N ARG A 84 -0.69 -20.85 -3.05
CA ARG A 84 -1.22 -19.71 -2.31
C ARG A 84 -0.37 -19.37 -1.10
N GLU A 85 0.11 -20.36 -0.35
CA GLU A 85 0.99 -20.13 0.80
C GLU A 85 2.34 -19.53 0.37
N ARG A 86 2.88 -19.93 -0.79
CA ARG A 86 4.06 -19.28 -1.37
C ARG A 86 3.82 -17.82 -1.71
N GLY A 87 2.66 -17.50 -2.29
CA GLY A 87 2.28 -16.11 -2.56
C GLY A 87 2.22 -15.29 -1.26
N MET A 88 1.54 -15.81 -0.23
CA MET A 88 1.45 -15.16 1.08
C MET A 88 2.82 -14.95 1.72
N PHE A 89 3.67 -15.96 1.63
CA PHE A 89 5.03 -15.92 2.09
C PHE A 89 5.83 -14.76 1.46
N TRP A 90 5.77 -14.59 0.14
CA TRP A 90 6.44 -13.48 -0.53
C TRP A 90 5.81 -12.12 -0.21
N LEU A 91 4.48 -12.06 -0.12
CA LEU A 91 3.75 -10.85 0.28
C LEU A 91 4.20 -10.34 1.66
N GLU A 92 4.38 -11.23 2.63
CA GLU A 92 4.87 -10.86 3.97
C GLU A 92 6.29 -10.26 3.91
N HIS A 93 7.18 -10.84 3.13
CA HIS A 93 8.53 -10.29 2.91
C HIS A 93 8.52 -8.95 2.19
N ALA A 94 7.63 -8.77 1.20
CA ALA A 94 7.46 -7.51 0.50
C ALA A 94 7.02 -6.39 1.47
N VAL A 95 5.99 -6.66 2.29
CA VAL A 95 5.49 -5.71 3.30
C VAL A 95 6.57 -5.38 4.34
N LYS A 96 7.42 -6.35 4.72
CA LYS A 96 8.53 -6.12 5.66
C LYS A 96 9.56 -5.13 5.09
N HIS A 97 9.93 -5.28 3.82
CA HIS A 97 10.84 -4.34 3.14
C HIS A 97 10.20 -2.97 2.93
N GLU A 98 8.92 -2.93 2.54
CA GLU A 98 8.13 -1.70 2.38
C GLU A 98 8.12 -0.88 3.68
N ARG A 99 7.81 -1.50 4.82
CA ARG A 99 7.81 -0.86 6.15
C ARG A 99 9.17 -0.30 6.57
N LYS A 100 10.25 -0.79 5.97
CA LYS A 100 11.62 -0.35 6.22
C LYS A 100 12.13 0.65 5.16
N GLY A 101 11.27 1.06 4.23
CA GLY A 101 11.61 1.99 3.15
C GLY A 101 12.45 1.37 2.03
N ASN A 102 12.69 0.05 2.04
CA ASN A 102 13.42 -0.63 0.97
C ASN A 102 12.45 -0.97 -0.17
N PHE A 103 12.09 0.05 -0.94
CA PHE A 103 11.06 -0.05 -1.98
C PHE A 103 11.47 -0.90 -3.18
N MET A 104 12.77 -0.95 -3.52
CA MET A 104 13.27 -1.82 -4.58
C MET A 104 13.13 -3.30 -4.20
N ALA A 105 13.56 -3.68 -2.99
CA ALA A 105 13.36 -5.04 -2.51
C ALA A 105 11.88 -5.38 -2.37
N ALA A 106 11.05 -4.44 -1.89
CA ALA A 106 9.61 -4.64 -1.78
C ALA A 106 8.97 -4.90 -3.16
N ASP A 107 9.26 -4.09 -4.19
CA ASP A 107 8.76 -4.30 -5.56
C ASP A 107 9.15 -5.68 -6.09
N ALA A 108 10.42 -6.07 -5.94
CA ALA A 108 10.88 -7.39 -6.39
C ALA A 108 10.16 -8.55 -5.67
N ARG A 109 9.90 -8.42 -4.35
CA ARG A 109 9.13 -9.45 -3.62
C ARG A 109 7.66 -9.46 -3.98
N TYR A 110 7.05 -8.32 -4.33
CA TYR A 110 5.68 -8.30 -4.85
C TYR A 110 5.56 -9.03 -6.19
N ILE A 111 6.56 -8.93 -7.08
CA ILE A 111 6.61 -9.70 -8.33
C ILE A 111 6.53 -11.20 -8.01
N GLN A 112 7.38 -11.69 -7.11
CA GLN A 112 7.40 -13.11 -6.71
C GLN A 112 6.08 -13.56 -6.06
N ALA A 113 5.46 -12.69 -5.26
CA ALA A 113 4.15 -12.96 -4.67
C ALA A 113 3.07 -13.11 -5.77
N LEU A 114 3.05 -12.19 -6.73
CA LEU A 114 2.08 -12.21 -7.83
C LEU A 114 2.27 -13.42 -8.74
N GLU A 115 3.51 -13.79 -9.07
CA GLU A 115 3.80 -15.01 -9.83
C GLU A 115 3.22 -16.24 -9.13
N ALA A 116 3.48 -16.39 -7.83
CA ALA A 116 2.98 -17.51 -7.05
C ALA A 116 1.45 -17.53 -6.93
N PHE A 117 0.80 -16.37 -6.71
CA PHE A 117 -0.66 -16.29 -6.64
C PHE A 117 -1.33 -16.56 -8.01
N LYS A 118 -0.71 -16.13 -9.12
CA LYS A 118 -1.23 -16.38 -10.46
C LYS A 118 -1.22 -17.87 -10.84
N GLU A 119 -0.36 -18.69 -10.22
CA GLU A 119 -0.42 -20.16 -10.39
C GLU A 119 -1.69 -20.81 -9.79
N ASP A 120 -2.38 -20.12 -8.89
CA ASP A 120 -3.66 -20.51 -8.27
C ASP A 120 -4.64 -19.33 -8.26
N GLU A 121 -4.77 -18.69 -9.42
CA GLU A 121 -5.49 -17.42 -9.58
C GLU A 121 -6.95 -17.53 -9.11
N SER A 122 -7.62 -18.65 -9.37
CA SER A 122 -9.02 -18.86 -8.95
C SER A 122 -9.25 -18.70 -7.45
N ASN A 123 -8.25 -19.06 -6.63
CA ASN A 123 -8.34 -19.00 -5.17
C ASN A 123 -7.59 -17.82 -4.56
N SER A 124 -6.94 -16.99 -5.39
CA SER A 124 -6.02 -15.94 -4.95
C SER A 124 -6.35 -14.55 -5.50
N LYS A 125 -7.54 -14.34 -6.08
CA LYS A 125 -7.92 -13.06 -6.73
C LYS A 125 -7.81 -11.85 -5.80
N GLU A 126 -8.23 -12.02 -4.55
CA GLU A 126 -8.12 -10.95 -3.56
C GLU A 126 -6.66 -10.64 -3.24
N GLU A 127 -5.85 -11.66 -2.99
CA GLU A 127 -4.43 -11.51 -2.72
C GLU A 127 -3.68 -10.89 -3.91
N ILE A 128 -4.01 -11.28 -5.14
CA ILE A 128 -3.50 -10.67 -6.37
C ILE A 128 -3.84 -9.18 -6.39
N SER A 129 -5.10 -8.82 -6.11
CA SER A 129 -5.54 -7.42 -6.07
C SER A 129 -4.78 -6.61 -5.02
N ILE A 130 -4.62 -7.15 -3.80
CA ILE A 130 -3.88 -6.51 -2.71
C ILE A 130 -2.40 -6.30 -3.11
N CYS A 131 -1.76 -7.33 -3.64
CA CYS A 131 -0.37 -7.27 -4.09
C CYS A 131 -0.19 -6.23 -5.19
N MET A 132 -1.03 -6.25 -6.23
CA MET A 132 -0.99 -5.27 -7.33
C MET A 132 -1.20 -3.85 -6.80
N SER A 133 -2.19 -3.63 -5.95
CA SER A 133 -2.50 -2.32 -5.37
C SER A 133 -1.33 -1.74 -4.54
N LYS A 134 -0.64 -2.58 -3.77
CA LYS A 134 0.54 -2.17 -2.99
C LYS A 134 1.76 -1.92 -3.86
N GLN A 135 2.01 -2.79 -4.83
CA GLN A 135 3.12 -2.64 -5.76
C GLN A 135 2.93 -1.42 -6.67
N ALA A 136 1.70 -1.15 -7.13
CA ALA A 136 1.34 0.02 -7.91
C ALA A 136 1.68 1.32 -7.18
N GLU A 137 1.36 1.40 -5.88
CA GLU A 137 1.67 2.56 -5.04
C GLU A 137 3.18 2.77 -4.90
N ILE A 138 3.97 1.70 -4.75
CA ILE A 138 5.43 1.77 -4.72
C ILE A 138 5.97 2.30 -6.06
N ARG A 139 5.53 1.71 -7.17
CA ARG A 139 5.99 2.10 -8.51
C ARG A 139 5.69 3.57 -8.78
N TRP A 140 4.48 4.00 -8.48
CA TRP A 140 4.07 5.40 -8.63
C TRP A 140 4.83 6.35 -7.70
N GLN A 141 4.77 6.15 -6.38
CA GLN A 141 5.23 7.16 -5.42
C GLN A 141 6.73 7.10 -5.14
N ARG A 142 7.35 5.94 -5.30
CA ARG A 142 8.75 5.69 -4.86
C ARG A 142 9.70 5.48 -6.02
N LEU A 143 9.22 4.88 -7.10
CA LEU A 143 10.04 4.60 -8.29
C LEU A 143 9.72 5.54 -9.47
N SER A 144 8.76 6.44 -9.31
CA SER A 144 8.31 7.40 -10.35
C SER A 144 7.82 6.74 -11.65
N ASP A 145 7.40 5.48 -11.58
CA ASP A 145 6.80 4.73 -12.68
C ASP A 145 5.27 4.80 -12.58
N VAL A 146 4.75 5.95 -13.05
CA VAL A 146 3.31 6.27 -13.01
C VAL A 146 2.51 5.34 -13.92
N GLU A 147 3.03 5.02 -15.10
CA GLU A 147 2.32 4.26 -16.13
C GLU A 147 2.10 2.81 -15.68
N SER A 148 3.15 2.14 -15.19
CA SER A 148 2.99 0.80 -14.62
C SER A 148 2.05 0.82 -13.41
N GLY A 149 2.20 1.81 -12.51
CA GLY A 149 1.33 1.93 -11.35
C GLY A 149 -0.15 2.04 -11.72
N ARG A 150 -0.48 2.86 -12.73
CA ARG A 150 -1.85 3.02 -13.24
C ARG A 150 -2.42 1.71 -13.78
N GLU A 151 -1.71 1.04 -14.68
CA GLU A 151 -2.21 -0.22 -15.27
C GLU A 151 -2.40 -1.31 -14.20
N MET A 152 -1.52 -1.36 -13.21
CA MET A 152 -1.63 -2.30 -12.09
C MET A 152 -2.85 -2.04 -11.21
N PHE A 153 -3.20 -0.78 -10.92
CA PHE A 153 -4.43 -0.48 -10.19
C PHE A 153 -5.68 -0.94 -10.94
N LYS A 154 -5.69 -0.74 -12.27
CA LYS A 154 -6.77 -1.19 -13.14
C LYS A 154 -6.89 -2.72 -13.16
N GLU A 155 -5.78 -3.45 -13.29
CA GLU A 155 -5.76 -4.92 -13.22
C GLU A 155 -6.22 -5.40 -11.83
N ALA A 156 -5.77 -4.76 -10.75
CA ALA A 156 -6.15 -5.10 -9.38
C ALA A 156 -7.67 -5.02 -9.16
N VAL A 157 -8.34 -3.99 -9.67
CA VAL A 157 -9.80 -3.87 -9.61
C VAL A 157 -10.47 -4.95 -10.49
N GLY A 158 -9.94 -5.19 -11.69
CA GLY A 158 -10.42 -6.23 -12.59
C GLY A 158 -10.45 -7.61 -11.95
N GLN A 159 -9.44 -7.94 -11.13
CA GLN A 159 -9.36 -9.19 -10.38
C GLN A 159 -10.50 -9.35 -9.36
N LEU A 160 -10.94 -8.28 -8.71
CA LEU A 160 -12.03 -8.34 -7.73
C LEU A 160 -13.41 -8.52 -8.37
N ILE A 161 -13.60 -7.97 -9.57
CA ILE A 161 -14.89 -7.97 -10.28
C ILE A 161 -15.04 -9.25 -11.12
N SER A 162 -13.96 -9.71 -11.76
CA SER A 162 -13.99 -10.82 -12.72
C SER A 162 -14.41 -12.13 -12.07
N GLY A 163 -15.53 -12.71 -12.53
CA GLY A 163 -15.98 -14.04 -12.11
C GLY A 163 -16.35 -14.16 -10.64
N THR A 164 -16.50 -13.05 -9.93
CA THR A 164 -16.92 -13.00 -8.53
C THR A 164 -18.43 -12.77 -8.50
N ASN A 165 -19.17 -13.55 -7.71
CA ASN A 165 -20.57 -13.24 -7.41
C ASN A 165 -20.62 -11.83 -6.76
N PRO A 166 -21.47 -10.89 -7.23
CA PRO A 166 -21.62 -9.56 -6.62
C PRO A 166 -21.78 -9.57 -5.10
N GLU A 167 -22.35 -10.64 -4.53
CA GLU A 167 -22.49 -10.79 -3.07
C GLU A 167 -21.16 -11.03 -2.33
N ASN A 168 -20.16 -11.61 -3.02
CA ASN A 168 -18.86 -12.01 -2.49
C ASN A 168 -17.72 -11.03 -2.83
N VAL A 169 -18.03 -9.91 -3.48
CA VAL A 169 -17.02 -8.88 -3.78
C VAL A 169 -16.48 -8.29 -2.49
N ASN A 170 -15.15 -8.27 -2.35
CA ASN A 170 -14.49 -7.58 -1.24
C ASN A 170 -14.48 -6.07 -1.49
N PHE A 171 -15.56 -5.42 -1.04
CA PHE A 171 -15.76 -3.98 -1.19
C PHE A 171 -14.70 -3.15 -0.46
N THR A 172 -14.15 -3.64 0.65
CA THR A 172 -13.11 -2.93 1.41
C THR A 172 -11.81 -2.83 0.62
N THR A 173 -11.34 -3.95 0.06
CA THR A 173 -10.14 -3.96 -0.79
C THR A 173 -10.36 -3.14 -2.06
N MET A 174 -11.55 -3.26 -2.68
CA MET A 174 -11.90 -2.49 -3.87
C MET A 174 -11.89 -0.98 -3.61
N ALA A 175 -12.47 -0.54 -2.50
CA ALA A 175 -12.46 0.87 -2.10
C ALA A 175 -11.05 1.42 -1.90
N VAL A 176 -10.19 0.68 -1.20
CA VAL A 176 -8.80 1.11 -0.98
C VAL A 176 -8.03 1.23 -2.30
N THR A 177 -8.20 0.27 -3.21
CA THR A 177 -7.56 0.29 -4.53
C THR A 177 -8.04 1.45 -5.38
N TYR A 178 -9.35 1.72 -5.44
CA TYR A 178 -9.88 2.90 -6.13
C TYR A 178 -9.40 4.21 -5.51
N MET A 179 -9.30 4.32 -4.18
CA MET A 179 -8.78 5.51 -3.52
C MET A 179 -7.33 5.80 -3.92
N LYS A 180 -6.48 4.78 -3.96
CA LYS A 180 -5.08 4.93 -4.36
C LYS A 180 -4.94 5.28 -5.83
N TRP A 181 -5.73 4.64 -6.70
CA TRP A 181 -5.74 4.96 -8.11
C TRP A 181 -6.25 6.40 -8.37
N GLY A 182 -7.32 6.81 -7.69
CA GLY A 182 -7.82 8.19 -7.75
C GLY A 182 -6.77 9.20 -7.31
N ALA A 183 -6.02 8.91 -6.25
CA ALA A 183 -4.91 9.74 -5.81
C ALA A 183 -3.77 9.83 -6.85
N LEU A 184 -3.49 8.73 -7.56
CA LEU A 184 -2.54 8.71 -8.69
C LEU A 184 -3.01 9.65 -9.79
N GLU A 185 -4.26 9.50 -10.27
CA GLU A 185 -4.80 10.35 -11.33
C GLU A 185 -4.84 11.84 -10.92
N HIS A 186 -5.17 12.11 -9.65
CA HIS A 186 -5.15 13.47 -9.09
C HIS A 186 -3.74 14.08 -9.16
N SER A 187 -2.71 13.32 -8.78
CA SER A 187 -1.32 13.79 -8.74
C SER A 187 -0.76 14.21 -10.10
N ILE A 188 -1.31 13.66 -11.18
CA ILE A 188 -0.95 13.98 -12.57
C ILE A 188 -1.98 14.91 -13.24
N ALA A 189 -2.79 15.60 -12.42
CA ALA A 189 -3.82 16.55 -12.84
C ALA A 189 -4.94 15.97 -13.75
N ASN A 190 -5.14 14.66 -13.74
CA ASN A 190 -6.27 14.02 -14.41
C ASN A 190 -7.51 14.03 -13.49
N LEU A 191 -7.96 15.23 -13.15
CA LEU A 191 -8.99 15.46 -12.12
C LEU A 191 -10.33 14.78 -12.44
N LYS A 192 -10.70 14.67 -13.71
CA LYS A 192 -11.93 13.98 -14.13
C LYS A 192 -11.87 12.48 -13.84
N ALA A 193 -10.78 11.82 -14.19
CA ALA A 193 -10.60 10.41 -13.87
C ALA A 193 -10.50 10.18 -12.36
N ALA A 194 -9.79 11.07 -11.65
CA ALA A 194 -9.71 11.02 -10.19
C ALA A 194 -11.11 11.12 -9.54
N ALA A 195 -11.99 12.01 -10.02
CA ALA A 195 -13.36 12.14 -9.52
C ALA A 195 -14.19 10.88 -9.73
N GLU A 196 -14.14 10.25 -10.92
CA GLU A 196 -14.83 8.98 -11.15
C GLU A 196 -14.29 7.86 -10.25
N LEU A 197 -12.97 7.79 -10.07
CA LEU A 197 -12.35 6.79 -9.20
C LEU A 197 -12.70 6.99 -7.72
N PHE A 198 -12.70 8.23 -7.22
CA PHE A 198 -13.13 8.52 -5.84
C PHE A 198 -14.63 8.27 -5.64
N LYS A 199 -15.44 8.47 -6.68
CA LYS A 199 -16.85 8.08 -6.67
C LYS A 199 -16.99 6.56 -6.56
N CYS A 200 -16.31 5.78 -7.39
CA CYS A 200 -16.29 4.32 -7.29
C CYS A 200 -15.78 3.83 -5.92
N ALA A 201 -14.77 4.48 -5.35
CA ALA A 201 -14.31 4.19 -3.99
C ALA A 201 -15.40 4.45 -2.94
N THR A 202 -16.14 5.55 -3.08
CA THR A 202 -17.24 5.91 -2.16
C THR A 202 -18.36 4.89 -2.23
N GLU A 203 -18.83 4.53 -3.43
CA GLU A 203 -19.84 3.51 -3.64
C GLU A 203 -19.40 2.15 -3.06
N ALA A 204 -18.13 1.78 -3.23
CA ALA A 204 -17.58 0.56 -2.63
C ALA A 204 -17.61 0.62 -1.10
N ARG A 205 -17.20 1.73 -0.47
CA ARG A 205 -17.25 1.87 1.00
C ARG A 205 -18.67 1.88 1.55
N GLU A 206 -19.62 2.48 0.86
CA GLU A 206 -21.03 2.46 1.28
C GLU A 206 -21.59 1.03 1.26
N ASN A 207 -21.28 0.24 0.23
CA ASN A 207 -21.61 -1.18 0.19
C ASN A 207 -20.93 -1.98 1.30
N ALA A 208 -19.65 -1.71 1.59
CA ALA A 208 -18.92 -2.32 2.71
C ALA A 208 -19.57 -1.96 4.06
N PHE A 209 -19.99 -0.71 4.26
CA PHE A 209 -20.61 -0.22 5.47
C PHE A 209 -21.97 -0.89 5.74
N VAL A 210 -22.82 -1.01 4.71
CA VAL A 210 -24.10 -1.73 4.80
C VAL A 210 -23.91 -3.20 5.21
N LYS A 211 -22.79 -3.81 4.79
CA LYS A 211 -22.40 -5.18 5.17
C LYS A 211 -21.66 -5.27 6.51
N GLY A 212 -21.43 -4.17 7.21
CA GLY A 212 -20.68 -4.12 8.47
C GLY A 212 -19.18 -4.42 8.32
N MET A 213 -18.62 -4.23 7.12
CA MET A 213 -17.21 -4.53 6.79
C MET A 213 -16.27 -3.32 6.97
N CYS A 214 -16.81 -2.12 7.14
CA CYS A 214 -16.07 -0.92 7.48
C CYS A 214 -16.89 -0.02 8.41
N ASP A 215 -16.25 1.00 8.99
CA ASP A 215 -16.93 1.98 9.83
C ASP A 215 -17.42 3.20 9.01
N GLY A 216 -18.16 4.09 9.67
CA GLY A 216 -18.65 5.31 9.05
C GLY A 216 -17.54 6.34 8.78
N GLU A 217 -16.41 6.28 9.49
CA GLU A 217 -15.28 7.19 9.25
C GLU A 217 -14.60 6.88 7.90
N ASP A 218 -14.55 5.61 7.50
CA ASP A 218 -14.06 5.20 6.20
C ASP A 218 -14.97 5.72 5.07
N VAL A 219 -16.30 5.61 5.20
CA VAL A 219 -17.24 6.18 4.22
C VAL A 219 -17.02 7.68 4.09
N VAL A 220 -16.94 8.38 5.22
CA VAL A 220 -16.69 9.83 5.27
C VAL A 220 -15.37 10.19 4.59
N ALA A 221 -14.30 9.43 4.83
CA ALA A 221 -13.01 9.71 4.21
C ALA A 221 -13.02 9.59 2.68
N SER A 222 -13.84 8.68 2.12
CA SER A 222 -14.00 8.59 0.66
C SER A 222 -14.81 9.75 0.10
N ARG A 223 -15.92 10.11 0.75
CA ARG A 223 -16.72 11.29 0.38
C ARG A 223 -15.91 12.57 0.44
N PHE A 224 -15.05 12.72 1.45
CA PHE A 224 -14.16 13.86 1.60
C PHE A 224 -13.17 13.97 0.44
N ALA A 225 -12.58 12.86 -0.01
CA ALA A 225 -11.68 12.86 -1.18
C ALA A 225 -12.43 13.23 -2.47
N LEU A 226 -13.64 12.71 -2.67
CA LEU A 226 -14.51 13.08 -3.80
C LEU A 226 -14.88 14.56 -3.77
N ALA A 227 -15.25 15.10 -2.61
CA ALA A 227 -15.60 16.51 -2.45
C ALA A 227 -14.41 17.43 -2.80
N ASN A 228 -13.20 17.10 -2.33
CA ASN A 228 -12.00 17.87 -2.64
C ASN A 228 -11.68 17.91 -4.13
N VAL A 229 -11.72 16.77 -4.83
CA VAL A 229 -11.46 16.79 -6.28
C VAL A 229 -12.55 17.54 -7.06
N ARG A 230 -13.80 17.56 -6.57
CA ARG A 230 -14.87 18.37 -7.16
C ARG A 230 -14.63 19.87 -6.97
N VAL A 231 -14.09 20.28 -5.83
CA VAL A 231 -13.60 21.67 -5.65
C VAL A 231 -12.50 21.98 -6.67
N ASP A 232 -11.53 21.08 -6.85
CA ASP A 232 -10.43 21.28 -7.81
C ASP A 232 -10.92 21.33 -9.27
N LEU A 233 -12.01 20.63 -9.60
CA LEU A 233 -12.72 20.71 -10.88
C LEU A 233 -13.57 21.99 -11.04
N GLY A 234 -13.75 22.78 -9.98
CA GLY A 234 -14.64 23.94 -9.96
C GLY A 234 -16.12 23.59 -9.80
N GLU A 235 -16.46 22.35 -9.48
CA GLU A 235 -17.82 21.83 -9.27
C GLU A 235 -18.31 22.13 -7.84
N ASN A 236 -18.23 23.41 -7.43
CA ASN A 236 -18.41 23.82 -6.04
C ASN A 236 -19.76 23.41 -5.43
N LYS A 237 -20.86 23.44 -6.20
CA LYS A 237 -22.18 23.01 -5.70
C LYS A 237 -22.23 21.53 -5.33
N ALA A 238 -21.66 20.69 -6.19
CA ALA A 238 -21.60 19.25 -5.93
C ALA A 238 -20.64 18.93 -4.77
N ALA A 239 -19.55 19.69 -4.62
CA ALA A 239 -18.66 19.57 -3.46
C ALA A 239 -19.36 20.00 -2.16
N GLU A 240 -20.13 21.09 -2.19
CA GLU A 240 -20.90 21.62 -1.06
C GLU A 240 -21.94 20.62 -0.55
N GLU A 241 -22.68 19.97 -1.46
CA GLU A 241 -23.61 18.88 -1.13
C GLU A 241 -22.89 17.74 -0.38
N LEU A 242 -21.76 17.27 -0.90
CA LEU A 242 -20.97 16.21 -0.27
C LEU A 242 -20.44 16.61 1.12
N PHE A 243 -19.97 17.85 1.29
CA PHE A 243 -19.50 18.33 2.59
C PHE A 243 -20.63 18.45 3.61
N ARG A 244 -21.84 18.85 3.20
CA ARG A 244 -23.00 18.88 4.09
C ARG A 244 -23.41 17.48 4.54
N GLU A 245 -23.56 16.55 3.60
CA GLU A 245 -23.89 15.15 3.90
C GLU A 245 -22.85 14.52 4.85
N LEU A 246 -21.57 14.84 4.66
CA LEU A 246 -20.48 14.41 5.53
C LEU A 246 -20.67 14.91 6.97
N LEU A 247 -21.02 16.20 7.16
CA LEU A 247 -21.20 16.78 8.49
C LEU A 247 -22.45 16.26 9.21
N GLU A 248 -23.49 15.91 8.45
CA GLU A 248 -24.71 15.30 8.98
C GLU A 248 -24.50 13.84 9.41
N THR A 249 -23.65 13.10 8.69
CA THR A 249 -23.38 11.68 8.95
C THR A 249 -22.32 11.44 10.02
N LEU A 250 -21.37 12.37 10.21
CA LEU A 250 -20.38 12.25 11.27
C LEU A 250 -21.02 12.39 12.65
N PRO A 251 -20.72 11.48 13.61
CA PRO A 251 -21.16 11.65 14.99
C PRO A 251 -20.61 12.95 15.60
N ARG A 252 -21.17 13.34 16.75
CA ARG A 252 -20.75 14.56 17.45
C ARG A 252 -19.24 14.51 17.75
N GLY A 253 -18.61 15.69 17.76
CA GLY A 253 -17.15 15.80 17.76
C GLY A 253 -16.44 15.11 18.94
N ASP A 254 -17.13 14.90 20.06
CA ASP A 254 -16.64 14.15 21.22
C ASP A 254 -16.48 12.63 20.96
N GLN A 255 -17.22 12.09 19.98
CA GLN A 255 -17.21 10.67 19.61
C GLN A 255 -16.30 10.35 18.42
N LEU A 256 -15.68 11.36 17.80
CA LEU A 256 -14.83 11.21 16.63
C LEU A 256 -13.38 10.85 17.00
N SER A 257 -12.76 10.03 16.17
CA SER A 257 -11.31 9.85 16.18
C SER A 257 -10.59 11.16 15.86
N ALA A 258 -9.27 11.22 16.09
CA ALA A 258 -8.47 12.38 15.68
C ALA A 258 -8.60 12.67 14.17
N ARG A 259 -8.68 11.61 13.36
CA ARG A 259 -8.89 11.70 11.90
C ARG A 259 -10.28 12.25 11.59
N GLY A 260 -11.32 11.74 12.25
CA GLY A 260 -12.69 12.24 12.10
C GLY A 260 -12.84 13.72 12.45
N LYS A 261 -12.21 14.17 13.54
CA LYS A 261 -12.18 15.58 13.95
C LYS A 261 -11.52 16.48 12.91
N ALA A 262 -10.37 16.05 12.37
CA ALA A 262 -9.67 16.80 11.33
C ALA A 262 -10.52 16.91 10.05
N MET A 263 -11.17 15.82 9.62
CA MET A 263 -12.04 15.85 8.43
C MET A 263 -13.24 16.78 8.62
N ARG A 264 -13.89 16.75 9.80
CA ARG A 264 -14.98 17.66 10.15
C ARG A 264 -14.53 19.12 10.05
N GLN A 265 -13.42 19.46 10.69
CA GLN A 265 -12.89 20.83 10.68
C GLN A 265 -12.60 21.31 9.24
N ILE A 266 -11.93 20.48 8.43
CA ILE A 266 -11.61 20.88 7.05
C ILE A 266 -12.90 21.03 6.21
N ALA A 267 -13.90 20.16 6.42
CA ALA A 267 -15.18 20.29 5.72
C ALA A 267 -15.91 21.60 6.08
N GLU A 268 -15.91 21.99 7.36
CA GLU A 268 -16.47 23.26 7.83
C GLU A 268 -15.72 24.47 7.21
N GLU A 269 -14.38 24.44 7.19
CA GLU A 269 -13.55 25.47 6.55
C GLU A 269 -13.83 25.59 5.04
N ARG A 270 -13.93 24.45 4.34
CA ARG A 270 -14.20 24.41 2.89
C ARG A 270 -15.60 24.92 2.54
N LEU A 271 -16.62 24.62 3.35
CA LEU A 271 -17.96 25.17 3.16
C LEU A 271 -17.95 26.70 3.29
N GLY A 272 -17.24 27.24 4.28
CA GLY A 272 -17.07 28.70 4.43
C GLY A 272 -16.38 29.34 3.21
N ASP A 273 -15.36 28.68 2.66
CA ASP A 273 -14.67 29.15 1.44
C ASP A 273 -15.57 29.11 0.20
N ILE A 274 -16.42 28.09 0.07
CA ILE A 274 -17.37 27.95 -1.05
C ILE A 274 -18.44 29.04 -0.96
N ASP A 275 -19.00 29.27 0.23
CA ASP A 275 -20.03 30.28 0.48
C ASP A 275 -19.50 31.69 0.18
N THR A 276 -18.28 32.02 0.62
CA THR A 276 -17.66 33.32 0.36
C THR A 276 -17.36 33.57 -1.11
N LYS A 277 -16.91 32.54 -1.86
CA LYS A 277 -16.68 32.64 -3.31
C LYS A 277 -17.98 32.78 -4.10
N THR A 278 -19.03 32.05 -3.69
CA THR A 278 -20.35 32.11 -4.34
C THR A 278 -20.99 33.48 -4.16
N ASN A 279 -20.89 34.07 -2.96
CA ASN A 279 -21.41 35.42 -2.70
C ASN A 279 -20.65 36.52 -3.47
N ARG A 280 -19.33 36.38 -3.69
CA ARG A 280 -18.54 37.33 -4.50
C ARG A 280 -18.80 37.24 -6.01
N ALA A 281 -19.29 36.11 -6.51
CA ALA A 281 -19.64 35.95 -7.93
C ALA A 281 -21.03 36.52 -8.28
N GLN A 282 -21.84 36.88 -7.28
CA GLN A 282 -23.20 37.41 -7.43
C GLN A 282 -23.30 38.94 -7.22
N THR A 283 -22.18 39.59 -6.85
CA THR A 283 -22.04 41.05 -6.72
C THR A 283 -21.26 41.63 -7.89
#